data_AF-A0A2T3NYF2-F1
#
_entry.id   AF-A0A2T3NYF2-F1
#
_cell.length_a   1.000
_cell.length_b   1.000
_cell.length_c   1.000
_cell.angle_alpha   90.00
_cell.angle_beta   90.00
_cell.angle_gamma   90.00
#
_symmetry.space_group_name_H-M   'P 1'
#
loop_
_entity.id
_entity.type
_entity.pdbx_description
1 polymer ?
#
loop_
_entity_poly.entity_id
_entity_poly.type
_entity_poly.pdbx_seq_one_letter_code
_entity_poly.pdbx_strand_id
1 'polypeptide(L)'
;MKRLIVKPTSELAATIALCLLFATPWVSAEEELSESPWRGNTKLGFIFTQTTTSSLSVNTGATVVHDKEDWQQRGEFSTYYTNAPEGEDGTNKYNLTYGVKHQVNGEWFVYGNNKYEHDQYATYRQQMTIATGFGATLLDLERRKLSIGAGPGYRFSQRQDFDPDFPGKKEDEIIANAFVEGMAKINDRFELGGKLSTDYGEANTSTNVKGYVKNQLMQAVSLQLDLEYIYNTEVASDQSNDEIYSTISLNYDF
;
A
#
# COMPACT_ATOMS: atom_id res chain seq x y z
N MET A 1 17.04 -63.19 -5.62
CA MET A 1 16.00 -63.20 -4.58
C MET A 1 15.70 -61.76 -4.17
N LYS A 2 14.45 -61.34 -4.42
CA LYS A 2 13.67 -60.16 -3.95
C LYS A 2 14.37 -58.80 -3.68
N ARG A 3 14.13 -57.86 -4.61
CA ARG A 3 14.13 -56.40 -4.40
C ARG A 3 12.95 -56.00 -3.50
N LEU A 4 13.20 -55.20 -2.46
CA LEU A 4 12.15 -54.53 -1.69
C LEU A 4 11.74 -53.24 -2.42
N ILE A 5 10.49 -53.22 -2.82
CA ILE A 5 9.76 -52.06 -3.36
C ILE A 5 9.11 -51.39 -2.16
N VAL A 6 9.52 -50.16 -1.84
CA VAL A 6 8.82 -49.31 -0.88
C VAL A 6 7.79 -48.49 -1.66
N LYS A 7 6.50 -48.72 -1.38
CA LYS A 7 5.38 -47.94 -1.91
C LYS A 7 5.26 -46.62 -1.12
N PRO A 8 5.00 -45.49 -1.78
CA PRO A 8 4.58 -44.27 -1.08
C PRO A 8 3.09 -44.35 -0.75
N THR A 9 2.77 -44.18 0.53
CA THR A 9 1.39 -44.00 1.02
C THR A 9 0.96 -42.55 0.85
N SER A 10 -0.11 -42.39 0.09
CA SER A 10 -0.97 -41.22 -0.03
C SER A 10 -1.63 -40.86 1.29
N GLU A 11 -1.74 -39.57 1.58
CA GLU A 11 -2.95 -38.85 2.03
C GLU A 11 -2.56 -37.58 2.79
N LEU A 12 -2.69 -36.44 2.13
CA LEU A 12 -3.23 -35.19 2.68
C LEU A 12 -3.39 -34.20 1.52
N ALA A 13 -4.59 -34.24 0.96
CA ALA A 13 -5.09 -33.31 -0.03
C ALA A 13 -5.54 -32.03 0.67
N ALA A 14 -5.05 -30.89 0.21
CA ALA A 14 -5.73 -29.60 0.37
C ALA A 14 -5.43 -28.78 -0.89
N THR A 15 -6.30 -28.97 -1.87
CA THR A 15 -6.30 -28.35 -3.20
C THR A 15 -6.60 -26.85 -3.08
N ILE A 16 -5.64 -25.98 -3.39
CA ILE A 16 -5.94 -24.59 -3.79
C ILE A 16 -5.94 -24.55 -5.32
N ALA A 17 -7.10 -24.84 -5.90
CA ALA A 17 -7.38 -24.61 -7.30
C ALA A 17 -7.90 -23.17 -7.44
N LEU A 18 -7.02 -22.23 -7.77
CA LEU A 18 -7.43 -20.88 -8.20
C LEU A 18 -7.77 -20.94 -9.70
N CYS A 19 -9.01 -21.29 -10.00
CA CYS A 19 -9.58 -21.14 -11.34
C CYS A 19 -9.73 -19.65 -11.68
N LEU A 20 -8.80 -19.09 -12.44
CA LEU A 20 -9.01 -17.86 -13.22
C LEU A 20 -9.95 -18.17 -14.40
N LEU A 21 -11.26 -18.20 -14.14
CA LEU A 21 -12.29 -18.15 -15.17
C LEU A 21 -12.53 -16.69 -15.56
N PHE A 22 -11.89 -16.22 -16.63
CA PHE A 22 -12.38 -15.07 -17.36
C PHE A 22 -13.65 -15.48 -18.12
N ALA A 23 -14.80 -15.41 -17.45
CA ALA A 23 -16.08 -15.40 -18.14
C ALA A 23 -16.34 -13.98 -18.63
N THR A 24 -16.17 -13.74 -19.94
CA THR A 24 -16.64 -12.51 -20.60
C THR A 24 -18.16 -12.56 -20.71
N PRO A 25 -18.94 -11.65 -20.10
CA PRO A 25 -20.31 -11.45 -20.54
C PRO A 25 -20.28 -10.68 -21.86
N TRP A 26 -20.72 -11.34 -22.92
CA TRP A 26 -21.12 -10.70 -24.16
C TRP A 26 -22.43 -9.95 -23.85
N VAL A 27 -22.33 -8.65 -23.59
CA VAL A 27 -23.48 -7.74 -23.50
C VAL A 27 -23.21 -6.63 -24.48
N SER A 28 -23.98 -6.60 -25.57
CA SER A 28 -24.20 -5.39 -26.34
C SER A 28 -24.89 -4.38 -25.44
N ALA A 29 -24.17 -3.32 -25.08
CA ALA A 29 -24.75 -2.12 -24.51
C ALA A 29 -24.36 -0.95 -25.42
N GLU A 30 -25.35 -0.18 -25.82
CA GLU A 30 -25.18 1.14 -26.42
C GLU A 30 -24.13 1.93 -25.63
N GLU A 31 -23.03 2.29 -26.31
CA GLU A 31 -22.06 3.25 -25.79
C GLU A 31 -22.72 4.63 -25.80
N GLU A 32 -23.50 4.91 -24.76
CA GLU A 32 -23.45 6.26 -24.22
C GLU A 32 -21.97 6.53 -23.89
N LEU A 33 -21.43 7.65 -24.37
CA LEU A 33 -20.09 8.12 -24.03
C LEU A 33 -20.05 8.50 -22.54
N SER A 34 -20.19 7.52 -21.65
CA SER A 34 -19.91 7.65 -20.24
C SER A 34 -18.40 7.73 -20.09
N GLU A 35 -17.93 8.70 -19.32
CA GLU A 35 -16.54 8.71 -18.84
C GLU A 35 -16.17 7.31 -18.31
N SER A 36 -14.99 6.81 -18.68
CA SER A 36 -14.51 5.51 -18.23
C SER A 36 -14.56 5.45 -16.70
N PRO A 37 -15.17 4.41 -16.08
CA PRO A 37 -15.17 4.25 -14.63
C PRO A 37 -13.77 3.95 -14.09
N TRP A 38 -12.81 3.65 -14.98
CA TRP A 38 -11.42 3.38 -14.65
C TRP A 38 -10.57 4.62 -14.80
N ARG A 39 -9.70 4.84 -13.81
CA ARG A 39 -8.59 5.79 -13.83
C ARG A 39 -7.35 5.11 -13.31
N GLY A 40 -6.20 5.37 -13.89
CA GLY A 40 -4.95 4.77 -13.48
C GLY A 40 -3.77 5.74 -13.53
N ASN A 41 -2.71 5.36 -12.85
CA ASN A 41 -1.43 6.04 -12.92
C ASN A 41 -0.29 5.04 -12.85
N THR A 42 0.78 5.26 -13.62
CA THR A 42 2.07 4.63 -13.38
C THR A 42 3.12 5.64 -12.95
N LYS A 43 3.97 5.24 -12.00
CA LYS A 43 5.05 6.01 -11.40
C LYS A 43 6.41 5.40 -11.74
N LEU A 44 7.36 6.24 -12.14
CA LEU A 44 8.78 5.91 -12.22
C LEU A 44 9.60 7.05 -11.61
N GLY A 45 10.51 6.73 -10.71
CA GLY A 45 11.26 7.75 -9.99
C GLY A 45 12.47 7.24 -9.23
N PHE A 46 13.01 8.14 -8.42
CA PHE A 46 14.08 7.87 -7.46
C PHE A 46 13.59 8.17 -6.07
N ILE A 47 14.01 7.36 -5.11
CA ILE A 47 13.69 7.53 -3.69
C ILE A 47 14.98 7.58 -2.89
N PHE A 48 15.10 8.60 -2.05
CA PHE A 48 16.08 8.67 -0.99
C PHE A 48 15.43 8.18 0.30
N THR A 49 16.07 7.24 0.98
CA THR A 49 15.60 6.69 2.25
C THR A 49 16.61 7.01 3.33
N GLN A 50 16.11 7.40 4.50
CA GLN A 50 16.85 7.57 5.73
C GLN A 50 16.17 6.73 6.79
N THR A 51 16.76 5.58 7.09
CA THR A 51 16.34 4.68 8.16
C THR A 51 17.52 4.54 9.13
N THR A 52 17.80 3.33 9.60
CA THR A 52 19.09 2.94 10.19
C THR A 52 20.25 3.24 9.25
N THR A 53 20.05 2.98 7.96
CA THR A 53 20.98 3.32 6.87
C THR A 53 20.31 4.23 5.86
N SER A 54 21.14 4.98 5.13
CA SER A 54 20.68 5.86 4.06
C SER A 54 20.88 5.18 2.72
N SER A 55 19.89 5.23 1.83
CA SER A 55 20.04 4.65 0.49
C SER A 55 19.35 5.49 -0.60
N LEU A 56 19.82 5.33 -1.84
CA LEU A 56 19.18 5.85 -3.03
C LEU A 56 18.72 4.67 -3.89
N SER A 57 17.44 4.67 -4.26
CA SER A 57 16.81 3.54 -4.95
C SER A 57 16.02 4.03 -6.16
N VAL A 58 15.80 3.13 -7.10
CA VAL A 58 14.80 3.32 -8.15
C VAL A 58 13.44 2.90 -7.59
N ASN A 59 12.41 3.69 -7.88
CA ASN A 59 11.03 3.44 -7.51
C ASN A 59 10.18 3.23 -8.75
N THR A 60 9.35 2.19 -8.75
CA THR A 60 8.21 2.07 -9.68
C THR A 60 6.92 1.85 -8.92
N GLY A 61 5.81 2.24 -9.54
CA GLY A 61 4.49 1.98 -8.97
C GLY A 61 3.38 2.07 -9.99
N ALA A 62 2.23 1.52 -9.63
CA ALA A 62 1.01 1.59 -10.41
C ALA A 62 -0.19 1.73 -9.46
N THR A 63 -1.13 2.60 -9.81
CA THR A 63 -2.40 2.78 -9.13
C THR A 63 -3.51 2.59 -10.15
N VAL A 64 -4.56 1.88 -9.76
CA VAL A 64 -5.78 1.73 -10.55
C VAL A 64 -6.97 1.99 -9.63
N VAL A 65 -7.87 2.85 -10.08
CA VAL A 65 -9.10 3.21 -9.40
C VAL A 65 -10.27 2.87 -10.31
N HIS A 66 -11.29 2.22 -9.75
CA HIS A 66 -12.56 1.97 -10.40
C HIS A 66 -13.69 2.57 -9.57
N ASP A 67 -14.34 3.58 -10.12
CA ASP A 67 -15.48 4.26 -9.52
C ASP A 67 -16.77 3.82 -10.22
N LYS A 68 -17.73 3.29 -9.46
CA LYS A 68 -19.05 2.91 -9.96
C LYS A 68 -20.11 3.17 -8.90
N GLU A 69 -21.07 4.04 -9.21
CA GLU A 69 -22.14 4.45 -8.28
C GLU A 69 -21.52 4.92 -6.95
N ASP A 70 -21.95 4.35 -5.82
CA ASP A 70 -21.44 4.65 -4.48
C ASP A 70 -20.17 3.86 -4.11
N TRP A 71 -19.63 3.04 -5.02
CA TRP A 71 -18.46 2.20 -4.78
C TRP A 71 -17.20 2.75 -5.46
N GLN A 72 -16.12 2.82 -4.69
CA GLN A 72 -14.76 3.02 -5.19
C GLN A 72 -13.90 1.81 -4.84
N GLN A 73 -13.17 1.27 -5.81
CA GLN A 73 -12.12 0.29 -5.60
C GLN A 73 -10.78 0.89 -6.01
N ARG A 74 -9.74 0.65 -5.22
CA ARG A 74 -8.40 1.18 -5.44
C ARG A 74 -7.37 0.08 -5.26
N GLY A 75 -6.62 -0.22 -6.31
CA GLY A 75 -5.45 -1.09 -6.26
C GLY A 75 -4.18 -0.28 -6.41
N GLU A 76 -3.17 -0.56 -5.58
CA GLU A 76 -1.86 0.09 -5.64
C GLU A 76 -0.75 -0.93 -5.51
N PHE A 77 0.26 -0.81 -6.36
CA PHE A 77 1.50 -1.57 -6.29
C PHE A 77 2.68 -0.59 -6.29
N SER A 78 3.67 -0.82 -5.44
CA SER A 78 4.95 -0.12 -5.53
C SER A 78 6.11 -1.06 -5.27
N THR A 79 7.26 -0.77 -5.88
CA THR A 79 8.51 -1.44 -5.58
C THR A 79 9.66 -0.44 -5.57
N TYR A 80 10.63 -0.72 -4.71
CA TYR A 80 11.84 0.04 -4.53
C TYR A 80 13.01 -0.93 -4.68
N TYR A 81 14.03 -0.51 -5.41
CA TYR A 81 15.20 -1.35 -5.68
C TYR A 81 16.49 -0.53 -5.59
N THR A 82 17.41 -1.00 -4.76
CA THR A 82 18.79 -0.51 -4.68
C THR A 82 19.74 -1.61 -5.11
N ASN A 83 20.68 -1.28 -5.99
CA ASN A 83 21.82 -2.14 -6.25
C ASN A 83 22.92 -1.82 -5.23
N ALA A 84 22.85 -2.45 -4.05
CA ALA A 84 23.84 -2.28 -3.00
C ALA A 84 25.01 -3.27 -3.19
N PRO A 85 26.27 -2.87 -2.93
CA PRO A 85 27.41 -3.78 -2.82
C PRO A 85 27.16 -4.87 -1.77
N GLU A 86 27.86 -6.01 -1.87
CA GLU A 86 27.78 -7.07 -0.85
C GLU A 86 28.10 -6.53 0.55
N GLY A 87 27.17 -6.67 1.49
CA GLY A 87 27.33 -6.25 2.87
C GLY A 87 26.84 -4.83 3.20
N GLU A 88 26.24 -4.12 2.23
CA GLU A 88 25.53 -2.85 2.48
C GLU A 88 24.01 -3.04 2.41
N ASP A 89 23.29 -2.36 3.29
CA ASP A 89 21.83 -2.32 3.27
C ASP A 89 21.34 -1.42 2.11
N GLY A 90 20.30 -1.87 1.40
CA GLY A 90 19.63 -1.12 0.35
C GLY A 90 18.17 -0.85 0.70
N THR A 91 17.36 -0.42 -0.27
CA THR A 91 15.90 -0.51 -0.16
C THR A 91 15.40 -1.48 -1.23
N ASN A 92 15.12 -2.71 -0.81
CA ASN A 92 14.44 -3.72 -1.63
C ASN A 92 13.11 -4.05 -0.97
N LYS A 93 12.08 -3.31 -1.38
CA LYS A 93 10.76 -3.35 -0.78
C LYS A 93 9.70 -3.39 -1.87
N TYR A 94 8.64 -4.16 -1.66
CA TYR A 94 7.43 -4.05 -2.48
C TYR A 94 6.17 -4.03 -1.62
N ASN A 95 5.20 -3.26 -2.08
CA ASN A 95 3.93 -3.05 -1.42
C ASN A 95 2.79 -3.36 -2.38
N LEU A 96 1.73 -3.97 -1.86
CA LEU A 96 0.46 -4.17 -2.55
C LEU A 96 -0.66 -3.70 -1.64
N THR A 97 -1.51 -2.81 -2.13
CA THR A 97 -2.69 -2.32 -1.40
C THR A 97 -3.94 -2.52 -2.23
N TYR A 98 -5.02 -2.96 -1.59
CA TYR A 98 -6.36 -3.02 -2.17
C TYR A 98 -7.38 -2.45 -1.19
N GLY A 99 -8.01 -1.34 -1.60
CA GLY A 99 -9.04 -0.63 -0.86
C GLY A 99 -10.39 -0.69 -1.56
N VAL A 100 -11.44 -0.78 -0.76
CA VAL A 100 -12.83 -0.63 -1.18
C VAL A 100 -13.49 0.41 -0.28
N LYS A 101 -14.20 1.37 -0.87
CA LYS A 101 -14.97 2.38 -0.16
C LYS A 101 -16.39 2.36 -0.70
N HIS A 102 -17.38 2.37 0.19
CA HIS A 102 -18.79 2.52 -0.14
C HIS A 102 -19.35 3.77 0.52
N GLN A 103 -19.85 4.69 -0.29
CA GLN A 103 -20.47 5.92 0.15
C GLN A 103 -21.88 5.60 0.68
N VAL A 104 -22.13 5.88 1.96
CA VAL A 104 -23.43 5.62 2.59
C VAL A 104 -24.41 6.77 2.33
N ASN A 105 -23.89 7.99 2.31
CA ASN A 105 -24.58 9.23 1.93
C ASN A 105 -23.54 10.29 1.55
N GLY A 106 -23.92 11.55 1.30
CA GLY A 106 -22.96 12.58 0.85
C GLY A 106 -21.74 12.83 1.76
N GLU A 107 -21.79 12.45 3.04
CA GLU A 107 -20.73 12.69 4.02
C GLU A 107 -20.06 11.40 4.47
N TRP A 108 -20.84 10.38 4.80
CA TRP A 108 -20.39 9.17 5.48
C TRP A 108 -20.10 8.04 4.50
N PHE A 109 -19.05 7.28 4.79
CA PHE A 109 -18.68 6.08 4.04
C PHE A 109 -18.22 4.97 4.97
N VAL A 110 -18.29 3.74 4.46
CA VAL A 110 -17.59 2.58 5.02
C VAL A 110 -16.42 2.23 4.12
N TYR A 111 -15.35 1.68 4.70
CA TYR A 111 -14.18 1.27 3.94
C TYR A 111 -13.67 -0.10 4.40
N GLY A 112 -12.99 -0.78 3.49
CA GLY A 112 -12.13 -1.92 3.75
C GLY A 112 -10.79 -1.70 3.05
N ASN A 113 -9.69 -2.02 3.72
CA ASN A 113 -8.34 -1.84 3.20
C ASN A 113 -7.48 -3.06 3.51
N ASN A 114 -6.74 -3.51 2.51
CA ASN A 114 -5.79 -4.61 2.64
C ASN A 114 -4.44 -4.10 2.19
N LYS A 115 -3.40 -4.33 2.98
CA LYS A 115 -2.03 -3.93 2.68
C LYS A 115 -1.12 -5.12 2.90
N TYR A 116 -0.27 -5.41 1.93
CA TYR A 116 0.82 -6.36 2.06
C TYR A 116 2.14 -5.64 1.79
N GLU A 117 3.10 -5.82 2.68
CA GLU A 117 4.43 -5.22 2.59
C GLU A 117 5.47 -6.33 2.73
N HIS A 118 6.50 -6.25 1.91
CA HIS A 118 7.69 -7.06 2.05
C HIS A 118 8.93 -6.18 1.94
N ASP A 119 9.81 -6.27 2.93
CA ASP A 119 11.03 -5.50 3.02
C ASP A 119 12.21 -6.42 3.37
N GLN A 120 13.32 -6.26 2.68
CA GLN A 120 14.51 -7.09 2.91
C GLN A 120 15.39 -6.61 4.06
N TYR A 121 15.23 -5.36 4.50
CA TYR A 121 16.17 -4.70 5.42
C TYR A 121 15.49 -4.12 6.66
N ALA A 122 14.21 -3.74 6.58
CA ALA A 122 13.47 -3.26 7.76
C ALA A 122 13.25 -4.36 8.81
N THR A 123 12.85 -3.97 10.03
CA THR A 123 12.56 -4.91 11.14
C THR A 123 11.60 -6.02 10.72
N TYR A 124 10.53 -5.64 10.02
CA TYR A 124 9.51 -6.58 9.58
C TYR A 124 9.78 -6.98 8.12
N ARG A 125 10.06 -8.27 7.93
CA ARG A 125 10.26 -8.87 6.61
C ARG A 125 8.98 -8.90 5.80
N GLN A 126 7.88 -9.22 6.47
CA GLN A 126 6.55 -9.32 5.86
C GLN A 126 5.52 -8.78 6.82
N GLN A 127 4.59 -7.97 6.31
CA GLN A 127 3.42 -7.55 7.04
C GLN A 127 2.19 -7.64 6.16
N MET A 128 1.08 -8.10 6.73
CA MET A 128 -0.23 -8.07 6.11
C MET A 128 -1.21 -7.41 7.07
N THR A 129 -1.82 -6.32 6.62
CA THR A 129 -2.83 -5.57 7.39
C THR A 129 -4.16 -5.62 6.65
N ILE A 130 -5.21 -6.01 7.36
CA ILE A 130 -6.60 -5.92 6.90
C ILE A 130 -7.33 -5.01 7.87
N ALA A 131 -7.91 -3.93 7.39
CA ALA A 131 -8.63 -2.96 8.20
C ALA A 131 -9.98 -2.62 7.58
N THR A 132 -10.96 -2.30 8.40
CA THR A 132 -12.27 -1.81 7.95
C THR A 132 -12.80 -0.80 8.95
N GLY A 133 -13.71 0.07 8.52
CA GLY A 133 -14.29 1.03 9.45
C GLY A 133 -15.24 2.01 8.79
N PHE A 134 -15.54 3.05 9.56
CA PHE A 134 -16.38 4.16 9.15
C PHE A 134 -15.52 5.41 8.96
N GLY A 135 -15.91 6.24 8.01
CA GLY A 135 -15.28 7.53 7.78
C GLY A 135 -16.27 8.58 7.33
N ALA A 136 -15.80 9.82 7.35
CA ALA A 136 -16.56 10.99 6.94
C ALA A 136 -15.69 11.88 6.05
N THR A 137 -16.29 12.37 4.97
CA THR A 137 -15.74 13.45 4.17
C THR A 137 -16.12 14.77 4.84
N LEU A 138 -15.17 15.40 5.53
CA LEU A 138 -15.38 16.66 6.26
C LEU A 138 -15.43 17.88 5.33
N LEU A 139 -14.77 17.78 4.19
CA LEU A 139 -14.75 18.80 3.16
C LEU A 139 -14.80 18.11 1.80
N ASP A 140 -15.80 18.44 0.98
CA ASP A 140 -15.86 18.06 -0.42
C ASP A 140 -16.22 19.29 -1.26
N LEU A 141 -15.19 19.96 -1.77
CA LEU A 141 -15.30 21.10 -2.66
C LEU A 141 -14.61 20.75 -3.99
N GLU A 142 -14.95 21.47 -5.06
CA GLU A 142 -14.41 21.25 -6.41
C GLU A 142 -12.88 21.07 -6.47
N ARG A 143 -12.15 21.78 -5.61
CA ARG A 143 -10.68 21.78 -5.57
C ARG A 143 -10.07 21.29 -4.27
N ARG A 144 -10.87 20.84 -3.29
CA ARG A 144 -10.39 20.46 -1.96
C ARG A 144 -11.18 19.30 -1.40
N LYS A 145 -10.50 18.29 -0.89
CA LYS A 145 -11.12 17.17 -0.19
C LYS A 145 -10.40 16.89 1.12
N LEU A 146 -11.16 16.60 2.16
CA LEU A 146 -10.65 16.16 3.46
C LEU A 146 -11.54 15.02 3.96
N SER A 147 -10.93 13.90 4.32
CA SER A 147 -11.61 12.73 4.85
C SER A 147 -10.91 12.23 6.10
N ILE A 148 -11.69 11.72 7.04
CA ILE A 148 -11.21 11.06 8.25
C ILE A 148 -11.89 9.70 8.34
N GLY A 149 -11.20 8.71 8.91
CA GLY A 149 -11.80 7.42 9.19
C GLY A 149 -11.10 6.71 10.34
N ALA A 150 -11.82 5.79 10.96
CA ALA A 150 -11.28 4.92 12.00
C ALA A 150 -12.03 3.59 12.04
N GLY A 151 -11.40 2.55 12.55
CA GLY A 151 -12.00 1.24 12.66
C GLY A 151 -11.08 0.16 13.20
N PRO A 152 -11.59 -1.07 13.32
CA PRO A 152 -10.79 -2.23 13.67
C PRO A 152 -10.00 -2.76 12.47
N GLY A 153 -8.92 -3.46 12.78
CA GLY A 153 -8.19 -4.25 11.81
C GLY A 153 -7.50 -5.44 12.44
N TYR A 154 -6.77 -6.16 11.60
CA TYR A 154 -5.94 -7.28 11.94
C TYR A 154 -4.60 -7.12 11.23
N ARG A 155 -3.51 -7.40 11.93
CA ARG A 155 -2.16 -7.37 11.36
C ARG A 155 -1.44 -8.67 11.65
N PHE A 156 -0.90 -9.27 10.60
CA PHE A 156 0.15 -10.27 10.67
C PHE A 156 1.50 -9.59 10.43
N SER A 157 2.52 -9.97 11.20
CA SER A 157 3.90 -9.52 11.00
C SER A 157 4.88 -10.68 11.14
N GLN A 158 5.94 -10.64 10.35
CA GLN A 158 7.09 -11.53 10.48
C GLN A 158 8.36 -10.69 10.56
N ARG A 159 9.14 -10.88 11.62
CA ARG A 159 10.47 -10.26 11.79
C ARG A 159 11.52 -10.91 10.90
N GLN A 160 12.62 -10.21 10.68
CA GLN A 160 13.75 -10.76 9.93
C GLN A 160 14.34 -11.98 10.62
N ASP A 161 14.90 -12.91 9.83
CA ASP A 161 15.61 -14.07 10.38
C ASP A 161 16.90 -13.66 11.12
N PHE A 162 17.42 -12.47 10.79
CA PHE A 162 18.59 -11.85 11.42
C PHE A 162 18.24 -10.82 12.52
N ASP A 163 16.97 -10.69 12.90
CA ASP A 163 16.56 -9.80 14.01
C ASP A 163 17.29 -10.25 15.31
N PRO A 164 18.00 -9.34 16.00
CA PRO A 164 18.79 -9.67 17.19
C PRO A 164 17.95 -10.04 18.41
N ASP A 165 16.70 -9.57 18.50
CA ASP A 165 15.84 -9.73 19.67
C ASP A 165 14.87 -10.91 19.47
N PHE A 166 14.28 -11.01 18.28
CA PHE A 166 13.18 -11.92 17.98
C PHE A 166 13.29 -12.51 16.55
N PRO A 167 14.32 -13.31 16.25
CA PRO A 167 14.61 -13.81 14.91
C PRO A 167 13.46 -14.64 14.35
N GLY A 168 12.96 -14.25 13.17
CA GLY A 168 11.91 -14.96 12.43
C GLY A 168 10.55 -15.02 13.16
N LYS A 169 10.37 -14.27 14.26
CA LYS A 169 9.14 -14.27 15.05
C LYS A 169 7.96 -13.85 14.17
N LYS A 170 6.85 -14.57 14.33
CA LYS A 170 5.58 -14.30 13.66
C LYS A 170 4.56 -13.90 14.71
N GLU A 171 3.82 -12.85 14.43
CA GLU A 171 2.80 -12.31 15.31
C GLU A 171 1.55 -11.95 14.54
N ASP A 172 0.42 -12.07 15.23
CA ASP A 172 -0.90 -11.81 14.74
C ASP A 172 -1.62 -10.98 15.82
N GLU A 173 -2.20 -9.85 15.46
CA GLU A 173 -2.83 -8.96 16.42
C GLU A 173 -4.07 -8.27 15.85
N ILE A 174 -4.98 -7.91 16.75
CA ILE A 174 -6.06 -6.97 16.45
C ILE A 174 -5.49 -5.57 16.61
N ILE A 175 -5.77 -4.71 15.63
CA ILE A 175 -5.36 -3.30 15.64
C ILE A 175 -6.58 -2.39 15.65
N ALA A 176 -6.38 -1.16 16.11
CA ALA A 176 -7.26 -0.04 15.84
C ALA A 176 -6.57 0.88 14.83
N ASN A 177 -7.20 1.09 13.67
CA ASN A 177 -6.67 1.95 12.63
C ASN A 177 -7.41 3.29 12.60
N ALA A 178 -6.70 4.36 12.29
CA ALA A 178 -7.27 5.67 12.03
C ALA A 178 -6.49 6.41 10.95
N PHE A 179 -7.16 7.27 10.19
CA PHE A 179 -6.51 8.11 9.20
C PHE A 179 -7.21 9.46 9.03
N VAL A 180 -6.43 10.45 8.60
CA VAL A 180 -6.89 11.71 8.02
C VAL A 180 -6.17 11.87 6.70
N GLU A 181 -6.90 12.07 5.61
CA GLU A 181 -6.32 12.29 4.29
C GLU A 181 -7.00 13.47 3.59
N GLY A 182 -6.23 14.21 2.82
CA GLY A 182 -6.76 15.34 2.10
C GLY A 182 -5.90 15.76 0.92
N MET A 183 -6.53 16.50 0.01
CA MET A 183 -5.89 17.08 -1.14
C MET A 183 -6.44 18.47 -1.43
N ALA A 184 -5.63 19.30 -2.06
CA ALA A 184 -6.01 20.61 -2.54
C ALA A 184 -5.34 20.91 -3.90
N LYS A 185 -6.17 21.16 -4.91
CA LYS A 185 -5.74 21.74 -6.19
C LYS A 185 -5.57 23.25 -6.02
N ILE A 186 -4.31 23.70 -5.99
CA ILE A 186 -3.95 25.11 -5.88
C ILE A 186 -4.31 25.85 -7.17
N ASN A 187 -4.02 25.21 -8.31
CA ASN A 187 -4.45 25.61 -9.64
C ASN A 187 -4.49 24.37 -10.54
N ASP A 188 -4.75 24.54 -11.83
CA ASP A 188 -4.92 23.44 -12.77
C ASP A 188 -3.64 22.61 -13.00
N ARG A 189 -2.48 23.10 -12.54
CA ARG A 189 -1.19 22.43 -12.65
C ARG A 189 -0.57 22.04 -11.33
N PHE A 190 -1.07 22.49 -10.19
CA PHE A 190 -0.44 22.24 -8.89
C PHE A 190 -1.47 21.68 -7.93
N GLU A 191 -1.18 20.49 -7.43
CA GLU A 191 -1.94 19.82 -6.38
C GLU A 191 -0.99 19.50 -5.24
N LEU A 192 -1.48 19.66 -4.01
CA LEU A 192 -0.82 19.14 -2.82
C LEU A 192 -1.79 18.20 -2.12
N GLY A 193 -1.24 17.22 -1.44
CA GLY A 193 -2.04 16.34 -0.59
C GLY A 193 -1.22 15.72 0.50
N GLY A 194 -1.90 15.03 1.39
CA GLY A 194 -1.27 14.36 2.50
C GLY A 194 -2.19 13.39 3.20
N LYS A 195 -1.58 12.50 3.96
CA LYS A 195 -2.24 11.47 4.73
C LYS A 195 -1.49 11.25 6.03
N LEU A 196 -2.19 11.35 7.14
CA LEU A 196 -1.77 10.84 8.44
C LEU A 196 -2.55 9.57 8.69
N SER A 197 -1.88 8.47 9.01
CA SER A 197 -2.54 7.23 9.43
C SER A 197 -1.80 6.59 10.59
N THR A 198 -2.53 5.89 11.44
CA THR A 198 -1.96 5.13 12.55
C THR A 198 -2.67 3.79 12.68
N ASP A 199 -1.89 2.75 12.89
CA ASP A 199 -2.32 1.39 13.20
C ASP A 199 -1.80 1.05 14.60
N TYR A 200 -2.67 1.20 15.60
CA TYR A 200 -2.39 0.93 17.01
C TYR A 200 -2.62 -0.54 17.32
N GLY A 201 -1.59 -1.23 17.82
CA GLY A 201 -1.61 -2.63 18.20
C GLY A 201 -0.72 -2.89 19.40
N GLU A 202 -0.89 -4.06 20.02
CA GLU A 202 -0.10 -4.48 21.19
C GLU A 202 1.35 -4.81 20.80
N ALA A 203 1.56 -5.45 19.65
CA ALA A 203 2.90 -5.83 19.21
C ALA A 203 3.65 -4.67 18.57
N ASN A 204 2.94 -3.71 17.95
CA ASN A 204 3.52 -2.49 17.41
C ASN A 204 2.46 -1.40 17.23
N THR A 205 2.84 -0.14 17.33
CA THR A 205 2.04 0.97 16.81
C THR A 205 2.80 1.61 15.67
N SER A 206 2.20 1.61 14.48
CA SER A 206 2.78 2.22 13.28
C SER A 206 2.06 3.51 12.96
N THR A 207 2.79 4.61 12.84
CA THR A 207 2.27 5.92 12.41
C THR A 207 2.95 6.33 11.13
N ASN A 208 2.16 6.76 10.14
CA ASN A 208 2.64 7.12 8.82
C ASN A 208 2.10 8.50 8.44
N VAL A 209 3.01 9.39 8.06
CA VAL A 209 2.71 10.74 7.57
C VAL A 209 3.24 10.86 6.16
N LYS A 210 2.35 10.97 5.19
CA LYS A 210 2.66 11.24 3.79
C LYS A 210 2.25 12.65 3.41
N GLY A 211 3.08 13.30 2.60
CA GLY A 211 2.77 14.54 1.91
C GLY A 211 3.28 14.48 0.49
N TYR A 212 2.57 15.11 -0.44
CA TYR A 212 3.03 15.22 -1.82
C TYR A 212 2.73 16.59 -2.41
N VAL A 213 3.55 16.96 -3.39
CA VAL A 213 3.29 18.06 -4.33
C VAL A 213 3.37 17.49 -5.74
N LYS A 214 2.27 17.61 -6.49
CA LYS A 214 2.15 17.18 -7.88
C LYS A 214 2.10 18.41 -8.78
N ASN A 215 2.95 18.42 -9.81
CA ASN A 215 2.95 19.41 -10.88
C ASN A 215 2.56 18.76 -12.22
N GLN A 216 1.45 19.19 -12.81
CA GLN A 216 1.03 18.78 -14.15
C GLN A 216 1.93 19.43 -15.20
N LEU A 217 2.67 18.60 -15.95
CA LEU A 217 3.56 19.05 -17.02
C LEU A 217 2.80 19.08 -18.35
N MET A 218 2.09 18.00 -18.66
CA MET A 218 1.30 17.79 -19.87
C MET A 218 0.05 16.96 -19.52
N GLN A 219 -0.92 16.83 -20.42
CA GLN A 219 -2.22 16.20 -20.14
C GLN A 219 -2.16 14.95 -19.26
N ALA A 220 -1.36 13.95 -19.64
CA ALA A 220 -1.20 12.71 -18.87
C ALA A 220 0.07 12.67 -18.01
N VAL A 221 1.00 13.63 -18.14
CA VAL A 221 2.33 13.56 -17.52
C VAL A 221 2.46 14.59 -16.40
N SER A 222 2.89 14.14 -15.23
CA SER A 222 3.13 14.98 -14.07
C SER A 222 4.43 14.65 -13.36
N LEU A 223 5.03 15.65 -12.72
CA LEU A 223 6.14 15.51 -11.78
C LEU A 223 5.58 15.49 -10.37
N GLN A 224 6.00 14.55 -9.53
CA GLN A 224 5.56 14.47 -8.14
C GLN A 224 6.75 14.34 -7.19
N LEU A 225 6.69 15.14 -6.13
CA LEU A 225 7.58 15.07 -4.98
C LEU A 225 6.78 14.52 -3.80
N ASP A 226 7.26 13.43 -3.20
CA ASP A 226 6.65 12.80 -2.03
C ASP A 226 7.60 12.87 -0.83
N LEU A 227 7.04 13.11 0.34
CA LEU A 227 7.69 12.93 1.63
C LEU A 227 6.84 11.97 2.46
N GLU A 228 7.47 10.95 3.02
CA GLU A 228 6.83 9.98 3.89
C GLU A 228 7.68 9.79 5.14
N TYR A 229 7.06 9.90 6.31
CA TYR A 229 7.67 9.62 7.61
C TYR A 229 6.90 8.48 8.26
N ILE A 230 7.62 7.44 8.67
CA ILE A 230 7.07 6.27 9.34
C ILE A 230 7.73 6.18 10.72
N TYR A 231 6.89 5.96 11.73
CA TYR A 231 7.32 5.67 13.09
C TYR A 231 6.72 4.35 13.54
N ASN A 232 7.55 3.43 14.00
CA ASN A 232 7.13 2.18 14.64
C ASN A 232 7.55 2.21 16.10
N THR A 233 6.67 1.86 17.04
CA THR A 233 7.04 1.79 18.47
C THR A 233 7.95 0.61 18.77
N GLU A 234 7.79 -0.47 18.02
CA GLU A 234 8.54 -1.72 18.21
C GLU A 234 9.32 -2.04 16.94
N VAL A 235 10.65 -2.00 17.07
CA VAL A 235 11.64 -2.32 16.03
C VAL A 235 12.71 -3.25 16.60
N ALA A 236 13.51 -3.88 15.76
CA ALA A 236 14.71 -4.58 16.20
C ALA A 236 15.68 -3.60 16.89
N SER A 237 16.44 -4.06 17.89
CA SER A 237 17.30 -3.22 18.73
C SER A 237 18.46 -2.54 17.99
N ASP A 238 18.79 -3.03 16.80
CA ASP A 238 19.77 -2.45 15.87
C ASP A 238 19.13 -1.54 14.81
N GLN A 239 17.80 -1.35 14.84
CA GLN A 239 17.05 -0.55 13.88
C GLN A 239 16.51 0.75 14.50
N SER A 240 16.33 1.76 13.65
CA SER A 240 15.67 3.03 14.02
C SER A 240 14.14 2.88 14.05
N ASN A 241 13.49 3.46 15.06
CA ASN A 241 12.03 3.60 15.08
C ASN A 241 11.51 4.55 14.01
N ASP A 242 12.34 5.50 13.58
CA ASP A 242 12.04 6.56 12.62
C ASP A 242 12.58 6.21 11.23
N GLU A 243 11.72 6.36 10.22
CA GLU A 243 12.07 6.19 8.81
C GLU A 243 11.57 7.40 8.01
N ILE A 244 12.42 7.96 7.16
CA ILE A 244 12.08 9.08 6.27
C ILE A 244 12.35 8.69 4.83
N TYR A 245 11.36 8.91 3.98
CA TYR A 245 11.37 8.61 2.56
C TYR A 245 11.11 9.90 1.78
N SER A 246 11.98 10.22 0.82
CA SER A 246 11.85 11.36 -0.09
C SER A 246 11.86 10.85 -1.53
N THR A 247 10.77 11.02 -2.26
CA THR A 247 10.65 10.52 -3.63
C THR A 247 10.50 11.65 -4.63
N ILE A 248 11.19 11.55 -5.76
CA ILE A 248 10.93 12.33 -6.97
C ILE A 248 10.52 11.38 -8.09
N SER A 249 9.43 11.69 -8.78
CA SER A 249 8.87 10.78 -9.78
C SER A 249 8.18 11.47 -10.93
N LEU A 250 8.20 10.80 -12.08
CA LEU A 250 7.33 11.09 -13.20
C LEU A 250 6.16 10.10 -13.19
N ASN A 251 4.98 10.68 -13.39
CA ASN A 251 3.69 10.03 -13.28
C ASN A 251 2.97 10.13 -14.62
N TYR A 252 2.43 9.02 -15.10
CA TYR A 252 1.60 8.95 -16.30
C TYR A 252 0.17 8.51 -15.94
N ASP A 253 -0.78 9.43 -16.08
CA ASP A 253 -2.22 9.24 -15.82
C ASP A 253 -2.93 8.68 -17.08
N PHE A 254 -3.83 7.70 -16.92
CA PHE A 254 -4.62 7.11 -18.00
C PHE A 254 -6.04 6.73 -17.56
#